data_AF-A0AA43KSQ0-F1
#
_entry.id   AF-A0AA43KSQ0-F1
#
_cell.length_a   1.000
_cell.length_b   1.000
_cell.length_c   1.000
_cell.angle_alpha   90.00
_cell.angle_beta   90.00
_cell.angle_gamma   90.00
#
_symmetry.space_group_name_H-M   'P 1'
#
loop_
_entity.id
_entity.type
_entity.pdbx_description
1 polymer ?
#
loop_
_entity_poly.entity_id
_entity_poly.type
_entity_poly.pdbx_seq_one_letter_code
_entity_poly.pdbx_strand_id
1 'polypeptide(L)'
;MTIRTWMPLAVALGALLGSAESSAQRYDANAACGGLSNAASIQDVGVSSMEARAQQGRCTLHVVAADAEALVRQQRMLEAVSMAVCKAAAEPQPSAQPLSLVLRFPARCPLSSKATLFPAASGNWRREFPEYPSAAVRDGLQGKVQLKALVNGDGRIVAAVVRVSSGHAVLDAAAAKGLRSWAMQRDAQQPALPAMSVMDVPVTFALNE
;
A
#
# COMPACT_ATOMS: atom_id res chain seq x y z
N MET A 1 60.67 -7.23 -69.06
CA MET A 1 59.21 -7.28 -68.80
C MET A 1 59.01 -7.27 -67.29
N THR A 2 58.59 -6.13 -66.74
CA THR A 2 58.48 -5.85 -65.31
C THR A 2 57.10 -6.27 -64.80
N ILE A 3 57.07 -7.13 -63.78
CA ILE A 3 55.86 -7.69 -63.17
C ILE A 3 55.26 -6.64 -62.22
N ARG A 4 54.05 -6.17 -62.54
CA ARG A 4 53.30 -5.17 -61.76
C ARG A 4 52.38 -5.89 -60.79
N THR A 5 52.79 -6.00 -59.53
CA THR A 5 51.99 -6.54 -58.42
C THR A 5 50.84 -5.59 -58.07
N TRP A 6 49.62 -6.11 -58.06
CA TRP A 6 48.40 -5.43 -57.61
C TRP A 6 48.17 -5.72 -56.11
N MET A 7 47.98 -4.68 -55.31
CA MET A 7 47.51 -4.78 -53.92
C MET A 7 45.97 -4.88 -53.90
N PRO A 8 45.37 -5.78 -53.10
CA PRO A 8 43.93 -5.79 -52.90
C PRO A 8 43.53 -4.74 -51.85
N LEU A 9 42.48 -3.97 -52.15
CA LEU A 9 41.77 -3.13 -51.18
C LEU A 9 40.99 -4.03 -50.22
N ALA A 10 41.32 -3.96 -48.93
CA ALA A 10 40.49 -4.52 -47.87
C ALA A 10 39.39 -3.52 -47.49
N VAL A 11 38.13 -3.87 -47.75
CA VAL A 11 36.95 -3.14 -47.28
C VAL A 11 36.68 -3.57 -45.84
N ALA A 12 36.85 -2.65 -44.89
CA ALA A 12 36.47 -2.86 -43.49
C ALA A 12 34.98 -2.55 -43.30
N LEU A 13 34.16 -3.58 -43.10
CA LEU A 13 32.78 -3.47 -42.62
C LEU A 13 32.79 -3.00 -41.16
N GLY A 14 32.47 -1.72 -40.93
CA GLY A 14 32.22 -1.18 -39.61
C GLY A 14 30.90 -1.72 -39.06
N ALA A 15 30.96 -2.57 -38.04
CA ALA A 15 29.78 -3.01 -37.29
C ALA A 15 29.31 -1.87 -36.37
N LEU A 16 28.14 -1.31 -36.67
CA LEU A 16 27.45 -0.38 -35.77
C LEU A 16 26.89 -1.17 -34.58
N LEU A 17 27.65 -1.22 -33.49
CA LEU A 17 27.12 -1.59 -32.18
C LEU A 17 26.25 -0.43 -31.68
N GLY A 18 24.95 -0.52 -31.95
CA GLY A 18 23.96 0.31 -31.28
C GLY A 18 23.93 -0.05 -29.81
N SER A 19 24.49 0.82 -28.97
CA SER A 19 24.30 0.77 -27.52
C SER A 19 22.81 0.93 -27.23
N ALA A 20 22.15 -0.16 -26.87
CA ALA A 20 20.86 -0.09 -26.20
C ALA A 20 21.12 0.48 -24.79
N GLU A 21 21.12 1.81 -24.68
CA GLU A 21 21.02 2.49 -23.39
C GLU A 21 19.65 2.17 -22.80
N SER A 22 19.60 1.07 -22.05
CA SER A 22 18.56 0.80 -21.08
C SER A 22 18.51 2.03 -20.16
N SER A 23 17.42 2.78 -20.23
CA SER A 23 17.12 3.93 -19.40
C SER A 23 16.93 3.46 -17.95
N ALA A 24 18.05 3.24 -17.24
CA ALA A 24 18.06 3.15 -15.80
C ALA A 24 17.72 4.53 -15.26
N GLN A 25 16.42 4.78 -15.08
CA GLN A 25 15.86 5.92 -14.38
C GLN A 25 16.70 6.13 -13.09
N ARG A 26 17.47 7.23 -13.02
CA ARG A 26 18.43 7.46 -11.92
C ARG A 26 17.70 7.38 -10.59
N TYR A 27 18.15 6.48 -9.72
CA TYR A 27 17.63 6.30 -8.37
C TYR A 27 17.97 7.55 -7.53
N ASP A 28 16.95 8.24 -7.02
CA ASP A 28 17.11 9.38 -6.10
C ASP A 28 16.87 8.91 -4.66
N ALA A 29 17.95 8.84 -3.88
CA ALA A 29 17.92 8.40 -2.48
C ALA A 29 17.10 9.35 -1.57
N ASN A 30 16.98 10.64 -1.92
CA ASN A 30 16.15 11.59 -1.18
C ASN A 30 14.66 11.44 -1.52
N ALA A 31 14.36 10.84 -2.67
CA ALA A 31 13.02 10.41 -3.02
C ALA A 31 12.69 9.01 -2.49
N ALA A 32 13.50 8.37 -1.64
CA ALA A 32 13.30 6.96 -1.25
C ALA A 32 11.92 6.63 -0.66
N CYS A 33 11.22 7.62 -0.07
CA CYS A 33 9.85 7.45 0.40
C CYS A 33 8.78 7.86 -0.62
N GLY A 34 9.11 8.61 -1.66
CA GLY A 34 8.24 9.13 -2.73
C GLY A 34 6.75 9.14 -2.38
N GLY A 35 5.96 8.22 -2.95
CA GLY A 35 4.51 8.23 -2.74
C GLY A 35 4.00 7.93 -1.31
N LEU A 36 4.85 7.43 -0.40
CA LEU A 36 4.53 7.30 1.02
C LEU A 36 4.73 8.60 1.80
N SER A 37 5.36 9.62 1.22
CA SER A 37 5.50 10.93 1.87
C SER A 37 4.16 11.62 2.12
N ASN A 38 3.09 11.17 1.47
CA ASN A 38 1.72 11.62 1.69
C ASN A 38 0.76 10.42 1.93
N ALA A 39 1.07 9.62 2.94
CA ALA A 39 0.28 8.44 3.33
C ALA A 39 -1.00 8.78 4.14
N ALA A 40 -1.43 10.04 4.19
CA ALA A 40 -2.61 10.47 4.94
C ALA A 40 -3.91 9.74 4.51
N SER A 41 -3.98 9.30 3.24
CA SER A 41 -5.13 8.56 2.72
C SER A 41 -5.31 7.15 3.33
N ILE A 42 -4.28 6.63 4.00
CA ILE A 42 -4.26 5.31 4.66
C ILE A 42 -3.97 5.41 6.16
N GLN A 43 -4.12 6.60 6.74
CA GLN A 43 -3.93 6.84 8.18
C GLN A 43 -5.18 6.41 8.95
N ASP A 44 -4.98 5.55 9.96
CA ASP A 44 -6.02 5.20 10.93
C ASP A 44 -6.36 6.41 11.82
N VAL A 45 -7.62 6.54 12.20
CA VAL A 45 -8.12 7.65 13.03
C VAL A 45 -7.44 7.71 14.39
N GLY A 46 -6.98 6.57 14.92
CA GLY A 46 -6.22 6.52 16.17
C GLY A 46 -4.72 6.81 16.01
N VAL A 47 -4.22 7.08 14.80
CA VAL A 47 -2.82 7.45 14.56
C VAL A 47 -2.66 8.96 14.66
N SER A 48 -1.86 9.43 15.61
CA SER A 48 -1.63 10.86 15.86
C SER A 48 -0.53 11.46 14.99
N SER A 49 0.45 10.66 14.57
CA SER A 49 1.50 11.08 13.64
C SER A 49 1.94 9.92 12.74
N MET A 50 2.20 10.23 11.47
CA MET A 50 2.79 9.32 10.51
C MET A 50 3.77 10.08 9.61
N GLU A 51 5.06 9.85 9.81
CA GLU A 51 6.12 10.57 9.11
C GLU A 51 6.99 9.60 8.32
N ALA A 52 7.08 9.81 7.01
CA ALA A 52 8.01 9.08 6.15
C ALA A 52 9.36 9.81 6.10
N ARG A 53 10.45 9.09 6.33
CA ARG A 53 11.82 9.61 6.32
C ARG A 53 12.71 8.73 5.44
N ALA A 54 13.44 9.36 4.53
CA ALA A 54 14.50 8.70 3.79
C ALA A 54 15.75 8.61 4.68
N GLN A 55 16.16 7.39 5.03
CA GLN A 55 17.36 7.13 5.84
C GLN A 55 18.23 6.11 5.13
N GLN A 56 19.46 6.49 4.77
CA GLN A 56 20.44 5.61 4.13
C GLN A 56 19.89 4.91 2.86
N GLY A 57 19.11 5.61 2.04
CA GLY A 57 18.49 5.04 0.83
C GLY A 57 17.35 4.05 1.11
N ARG A 58 16.83 4.00 2.33
CA ARG A 58 15.62 3.24 2.69
C ARG A 58 14.53 4.20 3.13
N CYS A 59 13.28 3.84 2.87
CA CYS A 59 12.17 4.53 3.49
C CYS A 59 11.91 3.97 4.88
N THR A 60 11.75 4.86 5.86
CA THR A 60 11.34 4.56 7.22
C THR A 60 10.06 5.32 7.52
N LEU A 61 9.03 4.66 8.03
CA LEU A 61 7.82 5.33 8.51
C LEU A 61 7.80 5.30 10.03
N HIS A 62 7.72 6.46 10.64
CA HIS A 62 7.50 6.61 12.07
C HIS A 62 6.02 6.86 12.31
N VAL A 63 5.39 5.97 13.07
CA VAL A 63 3.97 6.01 13.40
C VAL A 63 3.82 6.18 14.90
N VAL A 64 3.02 7.12 15.35
CA VAL A 64 2.60 7.28 16.75
C VAL A 64 1.09 7.12 16.81
N ALA A 65 0.59 6.34 17.76
CA ALA A 65 -0.84 6.08 17.91
C ALA A 65 -1.32 6.38 19.32
N ALA A 66 -2.59 6.73 19.44
CA ALA A 66 -3.29 6.95 20.70
C ALA A 66 -3.58 5.63 21.42
N ASP A 67 -3.80 4.54 20.67
CA ASP A 67 -4.12 3.22 21.22
C ASP A 67 -3.48 2.08 20.41
N ALA A 68 -3.39 0.91 21.05
CA ALA A 68 -2.69 -0.25 20.50
C ALA A 68 -3.41 -0.88 19.30
N GLU A 69 -4.75 -0.81 19.25
CA GLU A 69 -5.51 -1.39 18.15
C GLU A 69 -5.31 -0.59 16.87
N ALA A 70 -5.33 0.75 16.97
CA ALA A 70 -5.01 1.65 15.87
C ALA A 70 -3.58 1.41 15.35
N LEU A 71 -2.60 1.25 16.26
CA LEU A 71 -1.22 0.94 15.86
C LEU A 71 -1.14 -0.38 15.09
N VAL A 72 -1.83 -1.42 15.56
CA VAL A 72 -1.87 -2.75 14.91
C VAL A 72 -2.55 -2.67 13.54
N ARG A 73 -3.65 -1.93 13.40
CA ARG A 73 -4.31 -1.72 12.10
C ARG A 73 -3.39 -0.98 11.14
N GLN A 74 -2.74 0.09 11.60
CA GLN A 74 -1.81 0.87 10.79
C GLN A 74 -0.58 0.05 10.37
N GLN A 75 -0.03 -0.76 11.26
CA GLN A 75 1.08 -1.67 10.95
C GLN A 75 0.72 -2.60 9.80
N ARG A 76 -0.40 -3.31 9.91
CA ARG A 76 -0.86 -4.26 8.87
C ARG A 76 -1.08 -3.57 7.53
N MET A 77 -1.61 -2.34 7.57
CA MET A 77 -1.76 -1.51 6.37
C MET A 77 -0.41 -1.28 5.69
N LEU A 78 0.59 -0.83 6.43
CA LEU A 78 1.90 -0.48 5.88
C LEU A 78 2.72 -1.72 5.46
N GLU A 79 2.59 -2.84 6.17
CA GLU A 79 3.17 -4.12 5.76
C GLU A 79 2.56 -4.62 4.44
N ALA A 80 1.25 -4.50 4.28
CA ALA A 80 0.57 -4.83 3.04
C ALA A 80 0.99 -3.89 1.89
N VAL A 81 1.23 -2.61 2.18
CA VAL A 81 1.83 -1.66 1.21
C VAL A 81 3.21 -2.12 0.78
N SER A 82 4.08 -2.45 1.74
CA SER A 82 5.42 -2.97 1.44
C SER A 82 5.34 -4.22 0.57
N MET A 83 4.43 -5.14 0.88
CA MET A 83 4.33 -6.34 0.07
C MET A 83 3.85 -6.06 -1.36
N ALA A 84 2.78 -5.30 -1.55
CA ALA A 84 2.29 -5.10 -2.91
C ALA A 84 3.23 -4.24 -3.78
N VAL A 85 3.89 -3.23 -3.20
CA VAL A 85 4.77 -2.30 -3.94
C VAL A 85 6.23 -2.79 -3.99
N CYS A 86 6.78 -3.26 -2.87
CA CYS A 86 8.18 -3.68 -2.78
C CYS A 86 8.41 -5.16 -3.09
N LYS A 87 7.35 -5.98 -3.12
CA LYS A 87 7.45 -7.46 -3.18
C LYS A 87 8.29 -8.06 -2.06
N ALA A 88 8.42 -7.35 -0.94
CA ALA A 88 9.12 -7.78 0.26
C ALA A 88 8.49 -7.14 1.50
N ALA A 89 8.58 -7.82 2.64
CA ALA A 89 8.02 -7.34 3.90
C ALA A 89 8.81 -6.12 4.43
N ALA A 90 8.09 -5.17 5.02
CA ALA A 90 8.72 -4.16 5.86
C ALA A 90 9.03 -4.77 7.23
N GLU A 91 10.10 -4.30 7.87
CA GLU A 91 10.47 -4.71 9.23
C GLU A 91 9.80 -3.76 10.23
N PRO A 92 8.82 -4.23 11.03
CA PRO A 92 8.23 -3.44 12.09
C PRO A 92 9.12 -3.45 13.34
N GLN A 93 9.31 -2.29 13.95
CA GLN A 93 9.95 -2.13 15.26
C GLN A 93 9.02 -1.33 16.19
N PRO A 94 8.16 -2.00 16.97
CA PRO A 94 7.25 -1.34 17.90
C PRO A 94 8.00 -0.82 19.14
N SER A 95 7.47 0.25 19.72
CA SER A 95 7.89 0.81 21.01
C SER A 95 6.67 1.15 21.85
N ALA A 96 6.77 0.92 23.16
CA ALA A 96 5.67 1.14 24.09
C ALA A 96 5.54 2.59 24.57
N GLN A 97 6.64 3.36 24.57
CA GLN A 97 6.69 4.72 25.14
C GLN A 97 7.55 5.66 24.26
N PRO A 98 6.92 6.57 23.49
CA PRO A 98 5.48 6.64 23.22
C PRO A 98 5.00 5.38 22.47
N LEU A 99 3.70 5.10 22.51
CA LEU A 99 3.12 4.01 21.73
C LEU A 99 3.31 4.28 20.23
N SER A 100 4.28 3.60 19.65
CA SER A 100 4.79 3.92 18.33
C SER A 100 5.34 2.71 17.61
N LEU A 101 5.52 2.87 16.30
CA LEU A 101 6.06 1.86 15.42
C LEU A 101 6.94 2.53 14.38
N VAL A 102 8.15 2.02 14.22
CA VAL A 102 8.99 2.35 13.08
C VAL A 102 8.90 1.18 12.09
N LEU A 103 8.42 1.43 10.87
CA LEU A 103 8.52 0.46 9.78
C LEU A 103 9.69 0.81 8.88
N ARG A 104 10.60 -0.14 8.70
CA ARG A 104 11.72 -0.01 7.75
C ARG A 104 11.41 -0.80 6.48
N PHE A 105 11.28 -0.09 5.36
CA PHE A 105 10.99 -0.72 4.07
C PHE A 105 12.24 -1.41 3.48
N PRO A 106 12.06 -2.40 2.59
CA PRO A 106 13.16 -3.05 1.87
C PRO A 106 14.04 -2.07 1.11
N ALA A 107 15.33 -2.37 1.03
CA ALA A 107 16.23 -1.63 0.14
C ALA A 107 15.76 -1.77 -1.32
N ARG A 108 15.88 -0.70 -2.12
CA ARG A 108 15.44 -0.66 -3.53
C ARG A 108 13.94 -0.81 -3.77
N CYS A 109 13.10 -0.59 -2.76
CA CYS A 109 11.66 -0.53 -3.00
C CYS A 109 11.33 0.65 -3.96
N PRO A 110 10.50 0.45 -5.02
CA PRO A 110 10.20 1.47 -6.03
C PRO A 110 9.23 2.57 -5.54
N LEU A 111 9.33 2.97 -4.28
CA LEU A 111 8.54 4.05 -3.68
C LEU A 111 8.93 5.43 -4.20
N SER A 112 10.13 5.54 -4.78
CA SER A 112 10.73 6.79 -5.26
C SER A 112 10.05 7.40 -6.49
N SER A 113 9.16 6.66 -7.16
CA SER A 113 8.41 7.21 -8.29
C SER A 113 7.33 8.21 -7.81
N LYS A 114 7.05 9.23 -8.62
CA LYS A 114 5.94 10.20 -8.40
C LYS A 114 4.54 9.58 -8.64
N ALA A 115 4.45 8.26 -8.84
CA ALA A 115 3.19 7.60 -9.09
C ALA A 115 2.30 7.63 -7.84
N THR A 116 1.01 7.87 -8.02
CA THR A 116 0.02 7.72 -6.95
C THR A 116 0.04 6.28 -6.45
N LEU A 117 0.53 6.04 -5.24
CA LEU A 117 0.57 4.69 -4.65
C LEU A 117 -0.82 4.15 -4.31
N PHE A 118 -1.80 5.04 -4.16
CA PHE A 118 -3.14 4.72 -3.70
C PHE A 118 -4.20 5.20 -4.70
N PRO A 119 -4.24 4.64 -5.92
CA PRO A 119 -5.35 4.93 -6.82
C PRO A 119 -6.66 4.45 -6.18
N ALA A 120 -7.74 5.22 -6.37
CA ALA A 120 -9.05 4.80 -5.90
C ALA A 120 -9.50 3.55 -6.66
N ALA A 121 -9.98 2.55 -5.94
CA ALA A 121 -10.62 1.39 -6.56
C ALA A 121 -12.04 1.80 -7.01
N SER A 122 -12.27 1.83 -8.32
CA SER A 122 -13.61 1.93 -8.90
C SER A 122 -14.14 0.54 -9.27
N GLY A 123 -15.44 0.35 -9.14
CA GLY A 123 -16.09 -0.94 -9.42
C GLY A 123 -17.41 -1.11 -8.70
N ASN A 124 -18.28 -1.96 -9.23
CA ASN A 124 -19.44 -2.43 -8.48
C ASN A 124 -18.97 -3.56 -7.57
N TRP A 125 -19.04 -3.34 -6.26
CA TRP A 125 -18.67 -4.31 -5.26
C TRP A 125 -19.96 -4.76 -4.58
N ARG A 126 -20.29 -6.05 -4.64
CA ARG A 126 -21.26 -6.63 -3.70
C ARG A 126 -20.79 -6.28 -2.29
N ARG A 127 -21.68 -6.09 -1.31
CA ARG A 127 -21.36 -5.77 0.10
C ARG A 127 -22.00 -6.80 1.01
N GLU A 128 -21.20 -7.58 1.73
CA GLU A 128 -21.70 -8.41 2.84
C GLU A 128 -21.27 -7.73 4.14
N PHE A 129 -22.23 -7.51 5.03
CA PHE A 129 -21.99 -6.74 6.25
C PHE A 129 -21.19 -7.56 7.26
N PRO A 130 -20.27 -6.93 8.03
CA PRO A 130 -19.58 -7.59 9.12
C PRO A 130 -20.58 -8.06 10.19
N GLU A 131 -20.25 -9.17 10.85
CA GLU A 131 -21.03 -9.68 11.97
C GLU A 131 -21.16 -8.63 13.09
N TYR A 132 -22.37 -8.46 13.60
CA TYR A 132 -22.65 -7.54 14.70
C TYR A 132 -22.13 -8.13 16.01
N PRO A 133 -21.19 -7.49 16.73
CA PRO A 133 -20.67 -8.04 17.97
C PRO A 133 -21.78 -8.23 19.01
N SER A 134 -21.88 -9.43 19.60
CA SER A 134 -22.90 -9.75 20.60
C SER A 134 -22.87 -8.82 21.82
N ALA A 135 -21.68 -8.39 22.25
CA ALA A 135 -21.55 -7.39 23.30
C ALA A 135 -22.19 -6.04 22.92
N ALA A 136 -21.94 -5.57 21.69
CA ALA A 136 -22.53 -4.32 21.20
C ALA A 136 -24.06 -4.41 21.06
N VAL A 137 -24.59 -5.56 20.65
CA VAL A 137 -26.04 -5.80 20.62
C VAL A 137 -26.64 -5.72 22.03
N ARG A 138 -26.04 -6.42 23.01
CA ARG A 138 -26.52 -6.40 24.41
C ARG A 138 -26.50 -4.99 25.01
N ASP A 139 -25.48 -4.21 24.65
CA ASP A 139 -25.27 -2.86 25.17
C ASP A 139 -26.00 -1.78 24.33
N GLY A 140 -26.72 -2.17 23.27
CA GLY A 140 -27.48 -1.24 22.42
C GLY A 140 -26.62 -0.31 21.55
N LEU A 141 -25.35 -0.63 21.33
CA LEU A 141 -24.39 0.26 20.66
C LEU A 141 -24.60 0.26 19.15
N GLN A 142 -24.88 1.42 18.56
CA GLN A 142 -25.08 1.60 17.12
C GLN A 142 -24.12 2.66 16.58
N GLY A 143 -23.91 2.68 15.25
CA GLY A 143 -23.09 3.73 14.66
C GLY A 143 -22.63 3.43 13.24
N LYS A 144 -21.90 4.39 12.67
CA LYS A 144 -21.33 4.31 11.32
C LYS A 144 -19.81 4.37 11.37
N VAL A 145 -19.15 3.35 10.84
CA VAL A 145 -17.70 3.31 10.66
C VAL A 145 -17.39 3.63 9.20
N GLN A 146 -16.43 4.51 8.94
CA GLN A 146 -15.86 4.67 7.61
C GLN A 146 -14.48 4.05 7.59
N LEU A 147 -14.30 3.01 6.77
CA LEU A 147 -13.03 2.31 6.61
C LEU A 147 -12.31 2.75 5.34
N LYS A 148 -10.99 2.71 5.38
CA LYS A 148 -10.11 2.74 4.21
C LYS A 148 -9.54 1.34 4.02
N ALA A 149 -9.89 0.67 2.93
CA ALA A 149 -9.45 -0.67 2.61
C ALA A 149 -8.33 -0.64 1.57
N LEU A 150 -7.34 -1.50 1.75
CA LEU A 150 -6.29 -1.75 0.77
C LEU A 150 -6.64 -2.99 -0.03
N VAL A 151 -6.76 -2.82 -1.34
CA VAL A 151 -7.13 -3.86 -2.29
C VAL A 151 -5.91 -4.18 -3.16
N ASN A 152 -5.58 -5.46 -3.31
CA ASN A 152 -4.50 -5.90 -4.18
C ASN A 152 -4.97 -6.03 -5.65
N GLY A 153 -4.05 -6.34 -6.56
CA GLY A 153 -4.36 -6.55 -7.99
C GLY A 153 -5.41 -7.63 -8.29
N ASP A 154 -5.58 -8.61 -7.39
CA ASP A 154 -6.58 -9.68 -7.51
C ASP A 154 -7.97 -9.26 -7.03
N GLY A 155 -8.13 -8.03 -6.51
CA GLY A 155 -9.38 -7.55 -5.94
C GLY A 155 -9.63 -8.00 -4.49
N ARG A 156 -8.63 -8.57 -3.80
CA ARG A 156 -8.73 -8.98 -2.39
C ARG A 156 -8.37 -7.83 -1.46
N ILE A 157 -9.12 -7.68 -0.37
CA ILE A 157 -8.75 -6.78 0.72
C ILE A 157 -7.62 -7.42 1.53
N VAL A 158 -6.49 -6.72 1.61
CA VAL A 158 -5.30 -7.21 2.34
C VAL A 158 -5.09 -6.47 3.66
N ALA A 159 -5.63 -5.26 3.79
CA ALA A 159 -5.61 -4.49 5.02
C ALA A 159 -6.76 -3.48 5.07
N ALA A 160 -7.08 -2.99 6.27
CA ALA A 160 -8.06 -1.94 6.48
C ALA A 160 -7.68 -1.11 7.70
N VAL A 161 -7.93 0.20 7.61
CA VAL A 161 -7.84 1.16 8.71
C VAL A 161 -9.19 1.86 8.90
N VAL A 162 -9.43 2.36 10.11
CA VAL A 162 -10.61 3.17 10.42
C VAL A 162 -10.28 4.61 10.09
N ARG A 163 -11.05 5.24 9.20
CA ARG A 163 -10.90 6.66 8.84
C ARG A 163 -11.84 7.55 9.63
N VAL A 164 -13.05 7.08 9.91
CA VAL A 164 -13.99 7.72 10.84
C VAL A 164 -14.55 6.64 11.76
N SER A 165 -14.36 6.84 13.06
CA SER A 165 -14.88 5.95 14.10
C SER A 165 -16.39 6.07 14.21
N SER A 166 -17.04 4.96 14.59
CA SER A 166 -18.44 4.95 15.04
C SER A 166 -18.67 5.64 16.39
N GLY A 167 -17.61 5.93 17.13
CA GLY A 167 -17.66 6.28 18.56
C GLY A 167 -17.53 5.06 19.49
N HIS A 168 -17.51 3.84 18.95
CA HIS A 168 -17.41 2.61 19.72
C HIS A 168 -16.30 1.70 19.17
N ALA A 169 -15.23 1.53 19.96
CA ALA A 169 -14.06 0.72 19.56
C ALA A 169 -14.43 -0.72 19.14
N VAL A 170 -15.41 -1.33 19.81
CA VAL A 170 -15.90 -2.68 19.49
C VAL A 170 -16.51 -2.77 18.08
N LEU A 171 -17.23 -1.73 17.64
CA LEU A 171 -17.83 -1.67 16.31
C LEU A 171 -16.76 -1.38 15.24
N ASP A 172 -15.81 -0.49 15.56
CA ASP A 172 -14.68 -0.17 14.68
C ASP A 172 -13.81 -1.41 14.41
N ALA A 173 -13.47 -2.15 15.46
CA ALA A 173 -12.72 -3.40 15.37
C ALA A 173 -13.48 -4.47 14.59
N ALA A 174 -14.80 -4.60 14.81
CA ALA A 174 -15.65 -5.54 14.10
C ALA A 174 -15.74 -5.21 12.61
N ALA A 175 -15.90 -3.94 12.26
CA ALA A 175 -15.93 -3.49 10.88
C ALA A 175 -14.59 -3.78 10.18
N ALA A 176 -13.46 -3.38 10.79
CA ALA A 176 -12.13 -3.61 10.22
C ALA A 176 -11.77 -5.11 10.12
N LYS A 177 -12.24 -5.94 11.05
CA LYS A 177 -12.06 -7.40 11.00
C LYS A 177 -12.92 -8.04 9.91
N GLY A 178 -14.22 -7.76 9.91
CA GLY A 178 -15.16 -8.36 8.97
C GLY A 178 -14.83 -7.99 7.53
N LEU A 179 -14.37 -6.76 7.30
CA LEU A 179 -13.93 -6.30 5.98
C LEU A 179 -12.74 -7.12 5.44
N ARG A 180 -11.83 -7.59 6.30
CA ARG A 180 -10.68 -8.42 5.89
C ARG A 180 -11.04 -9.89 5.66
N SER A 181 -12.00 -10.44 6.41
CA SER A 181 -12.49 -11.81 6.20
C SER A 181 -13.42 -11.92 5.00
N TRP A 182 -13.78 -10.78 4.41
CA TRP A 182 -14.75 -10.73 3.36
C TRP A 182 -14.22 -11.35 2.05
N ALA A 183 -14.95 -12.33 1.54
CA ALA A 183 -14.72 -12.92 0.23
C ALA A 183 -15.20 -11.95 -0.86
N MET A 184 -14.48 -10.85 -1.08
CA MET A 184 -14.70 -10.00 -2.23
C MET A 184 -14.42 -10.79 -3.51
N GLN A 185 -15.45 -10.93 -4.32
CA GLN A 185 -15.34 -11.36 -5.70
C GLN A 185 -15.51 -10.11 -6.56
N ARG A 186 -14.41 -9.64 -7.13
CA ARG A 186 -14.48 -8.68 -8.24
C ARG A 186 -15.26 -9.37 -9.36
N ASP A 187 -16.18 -8.65 -9.97
CA ASP A 187 -16.82 -9.12 -11.19
C ASP A 187 -15.74 -9.28 -12.28
N ALA A 188 -15.66 -10.47 -12.88
CA ALA A 188 -14.68 -10.78 -13.92
C ALA A 188 -14.78 -9.86 -15.16
N GLN A 189 -15.89 -9.13 -15.33
CA GLN A 189 -16.06 -8.14 -16.40
C GLN A 189 -15.41 -6.77 -16.09
N GLN A 190 -14.92 -6.53 -14.87
CA GLN A 190 -14.28 -5.27 -14.52
C GLN A 190 -12.82 -5.19 -15.03
N PRO A 191 -12.32 -3.99 -15.38
CA PRO A 191 -10.91 -3.80 -15.74
C PRO A 191 -9.95 -4.31 -14.67
N ALA A 192 -8.73 -4.71 -15.03
CA ALA A 192 -7.74 -5.10 -14.04
C ALA A 192 -7.41 -3.94 -13.08
N LEU A 193 -7.23 -4.22 -11.79
CA LEU A 193 -6.71 -3.23 -10.85
C LEU A 193 -5.20 -3.05 -11.04
N PRO A 194 -4.67 -1.87 -10.71
CA PRO A 194 -3.26 -1.72 -10.41
C PRO A 194 -2.83 -2.70 -9.30
N ALA A 195 -1.52 -2.88 -9.12
CA ALA A 195 -0.97 -3.76 -8.09
C ALA A 195 -1.51 -3.46 -6.67
N MET A 196 -1.98 -2.23 -6.47
CA MET A 196 -2.58 -1.74 -5.24
C MET A 196 -3.66 -0.70 -5.55
N SER A 197 -4.74 -0.69 -4.79
CA SER A 197 -5.75 0.38 -4.80
C SER A 197 -6.35 0.57 -3.42
N VAL A 198 -6.90 1.76 -3.17
CA VAL A 198 -7.58 2.09 -1.90
C VAL A 198 -9.07 2.30 -2.14
N MET A 199 -9.91 1.80 -1.23
CA MET A 199 -11.36 1.91 -1.30
C MET A 199 -11.92 2.47 0.01
N ASP A 200 -12.82 3.45 -0.07
CA ASP A 200 -13.62 3.88 1.09
C ASP A 200 -14.82 2.93 1.26
N VAL A 201 -15.00 2.39 2.46
CA VAL A 201 -16.07 1.43 2.78
C VAL A 201 -16.86 1.90 3.99
N PRO A 202 -18.10 2.40 3.80
CA PRO A 202 -18.98 2.69 4.91
C PRO A 202 -19.60 1.41 5.47
N VAL A 203 -19.60 1.27 6.79
CA VAL A 203 -20.27 0.20 7.54
C VAL A 203 -21.22 0.83 8.55
N THR A 204 -22.49 0.47 8.49
CA THR A 204 -23.53 0.89 9.44
C THR A 204 -23.92 -0.29 10.33
N PHE A 205 -23.81 -0.10 11.65
CA PHE A 205 -24.40 -0.98 12.65
C PHE A 205 -25.70 -0.34 13.14
N ALA A 206 -26.82 -0.98 12.84
CA ALA A 206 -28.15 -0.57 13.28
C ALA A 206 -28.88 -1.77 13.88
N LEU A 207 -29.51 -1.59 15.02
CA LEU A 207 -30.40 -2.57 15.62
C LEU A 207 -31.78 -2.30 15.03
N ASN A 208 -32.36 -3.31 14.39
CA ASN A 208 -33.75 -3.23 13.97
C ASN A 208 -34.59 -3.47 15.22
N GLU A 209 -35.40 -2.49 15.59
CA GLU A 209 -36.42 -2.62 16.64
C GLU A 209 -37.52 -3.61 16.22
#